data_AF-A0A520NGG2-F1
#
_entry.id   AF-A0A520NGG2-F1
#
_cell.length_a   1.000
_cell.length_b   1.000
_cell.length_c   1.000
_cell.angle_alpha   90.00
_cell.angle_beta   90.00
_cell.angle_gamma   90.00
#
_symmetry.space_group_name_H-M   'P 1'
#
loop_
_entity.id
_entity.type
_entity.pdbx_description
1 polymer ?
#
loop_
_entity_poly.entity_id
_entity_poly.type
_entity_poly.pdbx_seq_one_letter_code
_entity_poly.pdbx_strand_id
1 'polypeptide(L)'
;MRKFFLIALILGCGTPAFAAAPDGKGLFCTDQTIADETADIDLVIGAKFIAFWFDQGRASTTKWQRRNDEIILRSSPTGSNYVTSSDEIGWISTTHTKDGTREETYNIDRKTLVAKGINPRRTQEFACEVMPEKKQYKQKLATTREALQDRYDERLKANQF
;
A
#
# COMPACT_ATOMS: atom_id res chain seq x y z
N MET A 1 50.59 -9.06 24.95
CA MET A 1 49.14 -8.72 24.97
C MET A 1 48.91 -7.49 24.10
N ARG A 2 48.41 -7.66 22.88
CA ARG A 2 48.13 -6.57 21.93
C ARG A 2 46.69 -6.76 21.45
N LYS A 3 45.78 -5.91 21.92
CA LYS A 3 44.36 -5.94 21.55
C LYS A 3 44.20 -5.25 20.20
N PHE A 4 43.96 -6.03 19.15
CA PHE A 4 43.47 -5.52 17.88
C PHE A 4 41.96 -5.31 18.00
N PHE A 5 41.52 -4.06 18.11
CA PHE A 5 40.13 -3.70 17.91
C PHE A 5 39.87 -3.65 16.39
N LEU A 6 39.29 -4.72 15.87
CA LEU A 6 38.67 -4.73 14.55
C LEU A 6 37.34 -3.97 14.66
N ILE A 7 37.33 -2.74 14.15
CA ILE A 7 36.11 -1.99 13.88
C ILE A 7 35.49 -2.63 12.64
N ALA A 8 34.44 -3.43 12.85
CA ALA A 8 33.60 -3.91 11.76
C ALA A 8 32.82 -2.71 11.21
N LEU A 9 33.18 -2.25 10.01
CA LEU A 9 32.33 -1.36 9.22
C LEU A 9 31.03 -2.13 8.91
N ILE A 10 29.96 -1.78 9.63
CA ILE A 10 28.61 -2.14 9.23
C ILE A 10 28.35 -1.36 7.94
N LEU A 11 28.52 -2.01 6.79
CA LEU A 11 27.97 -1.54 5.54
C LEU A 11 26.45 -1.43 5.76
N GLY A 12 25.97 -0.21 5.96
CA GLY A 12 24.55 0.08 5.96
C GLY A 12 23.95 -0.47 4.69
N CYS A 13 22.92 -1.31 4.83
CA CYS A 13 22.00 -1.67 3.76
C CYS A 13 21.70 -0.40 2.95
N GLY A 14 22.17 -0.35 1.71
CA GLY A 14 21.69 0.65 0.77
C GLY A 14 20.18 0.49 0.69
N THR A 15 19.45 1.46 1.23
CA THR A 15 18.02 1.57 0.96
C THR A 15 17.86 1.58 -0.55
N PRO A 16 16.96 0.78 -1.14
CA PRO A 16 16.64 0.97 -2.54
C PRO A 16 15.93 2.32 -2.61
N ALA A 17 16.71 3.36 -2.90
CA ALA A 17 16.17 4.61 -3.39
C ALA A 17 15.25 4.22 -4.53
N PHE A 18 13.95 4.44 -4.35
CA PHE A 18 12.97 4.29 -5.41
C PHE A 18 13.42 5.23 -6.54
N ALA A 19 14.17 4.64 -7.48
CA ALA A 19 15.02 5.36 -8.42
C ALA A 19 14.18 6.35 -9.23
N ALA A 20 14.85 7.32 -9.83
CA ALA A 20 14.30 8.55 -10.43
C ALA A 20 12.87 8.48 -11.04
N ALA A 21 12.45 7.37 -11.66
CA ALA A 21 11.13 7.18 -12.24
C ALA A 21 10.30 6.03 -11.57
N PRO A 22 9.09 6.31 -11.04
CA PRO A 22 8.13 5.31 -10.57
C PRO A 22 7.65 4.31 -11.63
N ASP A 23 7.67 4.69 -12.91
CA ASP A 23 7.05 3.90 -13.98
C ASP A 23 7.57 2.46 -14.05
N GLY A 24 6.63 1.53 -14.23
CA GLY A 24 6.89 0.09 -14.24
C GLY A 24 7.13 -0.51 -12.86
N LYS A 25 6.88 0.24 -11.78
CA LYS A 25 6.99 -0.23 -10.39
C LYS A 25 5.65 -0.24 -9.70
N GLY A 26 5.51 -1.20 -8.80
CA GLY A 26 4.39 -1.27 -7.86
C GLY A 26 4.85 -0.93 -6.45
N LEU A 27 3.92 -0.47 -5.64
CA LEU A 27 4.07 -0.38 -4.19
C LEU A 27 2.94 -1.15 -3.54
N PHE A 28 3.28 -1.95 -2.53
CA PHE A 28 2.32 -2.57 -1.64
C PHE A 28 2.54 -1.99 -0.24
N CYS A 29 1.55 -1.28 0.28
CA CYS A 29 1.69 -0.48 1.48
C CYS A 29 0.74 -0.94 2.58
N THR A 30 1.25 -0.95 3.81
CA THR A 30 0.55 -1.46 4.98
C THR A 30 0.56 -0.42 6.10
N ASP A 31 -0.61 -0.15 6.67
CA ASP A 31 -0.73 0.63 7.90
C ASP A 31 -0.36 -0.26 9.09
N GLN A 32 0.78 0.07 9.72
CA GLN A 32 1.33 -0.69 10.83
C GLN A 32 0.58 -0.45 12.15
N THR A 33 -0.32 0.55 12.20
CA THR A 33 -1.13 0.84 13.39
C THR A 33 -2.35 -0.08 13.49
N ILE A 34 -2.75 -0.72 12.38
CA ILE A 34 -3.86 -1.67 12.34
C ILE A 34 -3.30 -3.08 12.51
N ALA A 35 -3.61 -3.72 13.64
CA ALA A 35 -3.22 -5.10 13.91
C ALA A 35 -3.85 -6.08 12.89
N ASP A 36 -3.14 -7.16 12.56
CA ASP A 36 -3.68 -8.23 11.70
C ASP A 36 -4.83 -8.99 12.34
N GLU A 37 -4.79 -9.10 13.67
CA GLU A 37 -5.79 -9.74 14.49
C GLU A 37 -6.55 -8.64 15.24
N THR A 38 -7.73 -8.31 14.72
CA THR A 38 -8.68 -7.41 15.38
C THR A 38 -10.07 -8.04 15.29
N ALA A 39 -10.92 -7.73 16.27
CA ALA A 39 -12.32 -8.15 16.25
C ALA A 39 -13.08 -7.59 15.03
N ASP A 40 -12.63 -6.45 14.51
CA ASP A 40 -13.18 -5.78 13.33
C ASP A 40 -12.36 -6.11 12.08
N ILE A 41 -12.66 -7.27 11.46
CA ILE A 41 -12.02 -7.69 10.21
C ILE A 41 -12.31 -6.72 9.06
N ASP A 42 -13.45 -6.02 9.08
CA ASP A 42 -13.81 -5.03 8.07
C ASP A 42 -12.87 -3.82 8.11
N LEU A 43 -12.37 -3.43 9.30
CA LEU A 43 -11.30 -2.44 9.43
C LEU A 43 -10.00 -2.88 8.74
N VAL A 44 -9.60 -4.14 8.91
CA VAL A 44 -8.40 -4.67 8.26
C VAL A 44 -8.57 -4.63 6.74
N ILE A 45 -9.69 -5.14 6.23
CA ILE A 45 -9.99 -5.18 4.80
C ILE A 45 -10.02 -3.77 4.21
N GLY A 46 -10.72 -2.84 4.85
CA GLY A 46 -10.99 -1.53 4.28
C GLY A 46 -9.89 -0.47 4.49
N ALA A 47 -9.00 -0.68 5.45
CA ALA A 47 -8.08 0.38 5.87
C ALA A 47 -6.61 -0.05 6.06
N LYS A 48 -6.30 -1.34 6.23
CA LYS A 48 -4.91 -1.75 6.50
C LYS A 48 -4.01 -1.68 5.27
N PHE A 49 -4.54 -2.04 4.10
CA PHE A 49 -3.74 -2.19 2.90
C PHE A 49 -4.13 -1.19 1.82
N ILE A 50 -3.10 -0.68 1.13
CA ILE A 50 -3.25 0.09 -0.10
C ILE A 50 -2.10 -0.25 -1.04
N ALA A 51 -2.36 -0.25 -2.34
CA ALA A 51 -1.35 -0.57 -3.32
C ALA A 51 -1.41 0.38 -4.51
N PHE A 52 -0.25 0.63 -5.10
CA PHE A 52 -0.09 1.55 -6.22
C PHE A 52 0.65 0.87 -7.36
N TRP A 53 0.19 1.06 -8.59
CA TRP A 53 0.94 0.70 -9.78
C TRP A 53 1.21 1.96 -10.60
N PHE A 54 2.47 2.22 -10.90
CA PHE A 54 2.88 3.38 -11.68
C PHE A 54 3.18 2.95 -13.11
N ASP A 55 2.54 3.61 -14.07
CA ASP A 55 2.72 3.32 -15.49
C ASP A 55 2.38 4.56 -16.31
N GLN A 56 3.21 4.88 -17.30
CA GLN A 56 2.97 5.96 -18.27
C GLN A 56 2.60 7.29 -17.61
N GLY A 57 3.29 7.66 -16.52
CA GLY A 57 3.01 8.91 -15.79
C GLY A 57 1.75 8.89 -14.93
N ARG A 58 1.14 7.72 -14.72
CA ARG A 58 -0.11 7.54 -13.96
C ARG A 58 0.06 6.60 -12.79
N ALA A 59 -0.53 6.95 -11.65
CA ALA A 59 -0.62 6.14 -10.46
C ALA A 59 -2.00 5.50 -10.38
N SER A 60 -2.05 4.18 -10.53
CA SER A 60 -3.25 3.37 -10.31
C SER A 60 -3.34 2.96 -8.85
N THR A 61 -4.35 3.43 -8.13
CA THR A 61 -4.57 3.09 -6.73
C THR A 61 -5.47 1.86 -6.62
N THR A 62 -5.06 0.87 -5.83
CA THR A 62 -5.79 -0.37 -5.56
C THR A 62 -6.12 -0.48 -4.09
N LYS A 63 -7.39 -0.77 -3.79
CA LYS A 63 -7.91 -0.97 -2.43
C LYS A 63 -8.68 -2.27 -2.35
N TRP A 64 -8.71 -2.86 -1.16
CA TRP A 64 -9.58 -3.99 -0.85
C TRP A 64 -10.94 -3.47 -0.41
N GLN A 65 -11.98 -4.16 -0.82
CA GLN A 65 -13.36 -3.88 -0.44
C GLN A 65 -14.09 -5.19 -0.23
N ARG A 66 -15.02 -5.21 0.71
CA ARG A 66 -15.96 -6.32 0.85
C ARG A 66 -17.23 -6.03 0.06
N ARG A 67 -17.72 -7.04 -0.66
CA ARG A 67 -19.03 -7.04 -1.30
C ARG A 67 -19.74 -8.33 -0.92
N ASN A 68 -20.76 -8.22 -0.07
CA ASN A 68 -21.37 -9.38 0.61
C ASN A 68 -20.30 -10.14 1.40
N ASP A 69 -20.08 -11.42 1.11
CA ASP A 69 -19.07 -12.26 1.77
C ASP A 69 -17.80 -12.43 0.94
N GLU A 70 -17.63 -11.65 -0.13
CA GLU A 70 -16.44 -11.71 -0.98
C GLU A 70 -15.58 -10.45 -0.83
N ILE A 71 -14.26 -10.65 -0.71
CA ILE A 71 -13.26 -9.59 -0.75
C ILE A 71 -12.77 -9.41 -2.18
N ILE A 72 -13.01 -8.21 -2.71
CA ILE A 72 -12.64 -7.80 -4.05
C ILE A 72 -11.55 -6.73 -4.03
N LEU A 73 -10.76 -6.69 -5.11
CA LEU A 73 -9.78 -5.65 -5.36
C LEU A 73 -10.40 -4.59 -6.28
N ARG A 74 -10.36 -3.33 -5.87
CA ARG A 74 -10.80 -2.21 -6.69
C ARG A 74 -9.61 -1.31 -7.03
N SER A 75 -9.18 -1.37 -8.29
CA SER A 75 -8.18 -0.47 -8.86
C SER A 75 -8.84 0.71 -9.56
N SER A 76 -8.24 1.89 -9.48
CA SER A 76 -8.63 3.05 -10.30
C SER A 76 -8.35 2.73 -11.78
N PRO A 77 -9.36 2.69 -12.67
CA PRO A 77 -9.21 2.14 -14.01
C PRO A 77 -8.26 2.96 -14.92
N THR A 78 -8.18 4.26 -14.72
CA THR A 78 -7.34 5.16 -15.54
C THR A 78 -6.09 5.66 -14.82
N GLY A 79 -5.99 5.41 -13.50
CA GLY A 79 -5.04 6.09 -12.62
C GLY A 79 -5.16 7.61 -12.64
N SER A 80 -4.35 8.26 -11.79
CA SER A 80 -4.19 9.72 -11.76
C SER A 80 -2.78 10.11 -12.17
N ASN A 81 -2.64 11.26 -12.82
CA ASN A 81 -1.31 11.79 -13.11
C ASN A 81 -0.56 12.01 -11.80
N TYR A 82 0.66 11.50 -11.71
CA TYR A 82 1.54 11.79 -10.59
C TYR A 82 2.58 12.84 -10.96
N VAL A 83 3.09 13.52 -9.94
CA VAL A 83 4.21 14.45 -10.03
C VAL A 83 5.33 13.90 -9.14
N THR A 84 6.57 14.06 -9.58
CA THR A 84 7.75 13.62 -8.84
C THR A 84 8.65 14.80 -8.53
N SER A 85 9.16 14.85 -7.30
CA SER A 85 10.29 15.68 -6.90
C SER A 85 11.49 14.80 -6.51
N SER A 86 12.57 15.41 -6.03
CA SER A 86 13.73 14.71 -5.45
C SER A 86 13.33 13.82 -4.26
N ASP A 87 12.35 14.26 -3.48
CA ASP A 87 12.03 13.65 -2.20
C ASP A 87 10.69 12.93 -2.20
N GLU A 88 9.77 13.28 -3.12
CA GLU A 88 8.40 12.77 -3.07
C GLU A 88 7.82 12.38 -4.44
N ILE A 89 6.81 11.53 -4.41
CA ILE A 89 5.90 11.24 -5.52
C ILE A 89 4.49 11.55 -5.03
N GLY A 90 3.75 12.43 -5.71
CA GLY A 90 2.42 12.86 -5.28
C GLY A 90 1.37 12.84 -6.39
N TRP A 91 0.13 12.51 -6.05
CA TRP A 91 -1.02 12.57 -6.97
C TRP A 91 -2.33 12.74 -6.19
N ILE A 92 -3.37 13.19 -6.90
CA ILE A 92 -4.75 13.23 -6.39
C ILE A 92 -5.53 12.10 -7.04
N SER A 93 -5.97 11.13 -6.25
CA SER A 93 -6.83 10.04 -6.70
C SER A 93 -8.28 10.48 -6.66
N THR A 94 -8.93 10.53 -7.84
CA THR A 94 -10.32 10.92 -7.97
C THR A 94 -11.20 9.67 -8.12
N THR A 95 -12.18 9.51 -7.23
CA THR A 95 -13.18 8.45 -7.30
C THR A 95 -14.55 9.07 -7.52
N HIS A 96 -15.20 8.72 -8.64
CA HIS A 96 -16.59 9.07 -8.87
C HIS A 96 -17.50 8.07 -8.15
N THR A 97 -18.38 8.62 -7.32
CA THR A 97 -19.41 7.88 -6.58
C THR A 97 -20.79 8.40 -6.96
N LYS A 98 -21.85 7.70 -6.56
CA LYS A 98 -23.22 8.17 -6.80
C LYS A 98 -23.49 9.51 -6.12
N ASP A 99 -22.83 9.78 -5.00
CA ASP A 99 -23.02 10.96 -4.16
C ASP A 99 -22.06 12.10 -4.49
N GLY A 100 -21.28 11.97 -5.57
CA GLY A 100 -20.35 12.98 -6.05
C GLY A 100 -18.92 12.47 -6.24
N THR A 101 -18.00 13.41 -6.39
CA THR A 101 -16.58 13.14 -6.59
C THR A 101 -15.84 13.17 -5.26
N ARG A 102 -15.13 12.09 -4.94
CA ARG A 102 -14.24 12.02 -3.79
C ARG A 102 -12.80 12.09 -4.25
N GLU A 103 -12.05 13.01 -3.66
CA GLU A 103 -10.62 13.15 -3.89
C GLU A 103 -9.83 12.69 -2.66
N GLU A 104 -8.73 12.00 -2.91
CA GLU A 104 -7.77 11.60 -1.90
C GLU A 104 -6.38 11.95 -2.41
N THR A 105 -5.64 12.73 -1.63
CA THR A 105 -4.27 13.09 -1.95
C THR A 105 -3.35 12.01 -1.42
N TYR A 106 -2.43 11.56 -2.27
CA TYR A 106 -1.38 10.64 -1.88
C TYR A 106 -0.02 11.27 -2.12
N ASN A 107 0.90 11.08 -1.18
CA ASN A 107 2.31 11.37 -1.35
C ASN A 107 3.15 10.23 -0.79
N ILE A 108 4.26 9.92 -1.46
CA ILE A 108 5.24 8.92 -1.03
C ILE A 108 6.55 9.62 -0.78
N ASP A 109 7.08 9.49 0.43
CA ASP A 109 8.47 9.84 0.73
C ASP A 109 9.39 8.79 0.08
N ARG A 110 10.26 9.24 -0.83
CA ARG A 110 11.14 8.36 -1.63
C ARG A 110 12.28 7.75 -0.82
N LYS A 111 12.63 8.34 0.33
CA LYS A 111 13.71 7.87 1.21
C LYS A 111 13.19 6.84 2.20
N THR A 112 12.04 7.12 2.80
CA THR A 112 11.46 6.28 3.85
C THR A 112 10.47 5.25 3.32
N LEU A 113 10.01 5.41 2.07
CA LEU A 113 8.95 4.60 1.46
C LEU A 113 7.67 4.59 2.29
N VAL A 114 7.36 5.72 2.92
CA VAL A 114 6.07 5.92 3.59
C VAL A 114 5.14 6.64 2.65
N ALA A 115 4.01 6.00 2.34
CA ALA A 115 2.89 6.66 1.67
C ALA A 115 1.97 7.30 2.71
N LYS A 116 1.57 8.54 2.47
CA LYS A 116 0.52 9.19 3.25
C LYS A 116 -0.71 9.33 2.36
N GLY A 117 -1.84 8.79 2.82
CA GLY A 117 -3.15 8.99 2.23
C GLY A 117 -3.91 10.01 3.04
N ILE A 118 -4.22 11.15 2.42
CA ILE A 118 -4.94 12.26 3.05
C ILE A 118 -6.34 12.30 2.45
N ASN A 119 -7.35 12.16 3.30
CA ASN A 119 -8.72 12.51 2.97
C ASN A 119 -9.23 13.59 3.95
N PRO A 120 -10.35 14.27 3.68
CA PRO A 120 -10.81 15.39 4.52
C PRO A 120 -11.03 15.07 6.00
N ARG A 121 -11.09 13.79 6.38
CA ARG A 121 -11.38 13.33 7.75
C ARG A 121 -10.17 12.76 8.48
N ARG A 122 -9.14 12.28 7.77
CA ARG A 122 -7.96 11.66 8.38
C ARG A 122 -6.75 11.68 7.46
N THR A 123 -5.58 11.71 8.09
CA THR A 123 -4.31 11.32 7.47
C THR A 123 -3.98 9.90 7.91
N GLN A 124 -3.58 9.06 6.96
CA GLN A 124 -3.19 7.67 7.23
C GLN A 124 -1.81 7.44 6.61
N GLU A 125 -0.91 6.77 7.35
CA GLU A 125 0.44 6.47 6.90
C GLU A 125 0.60 4.97 6.65
N PHE A 126 1.29 4.62 5.58
CA PHE A 126 1.49 3.24 5.15
C PHE A 126 2.97 3.03 4.83
N ALA A 127 3.59 2.04 5.47
CA ALA A 127 4.92 1.60 5.10
C ALA A 127 4.84 0.76 3.82
N CYS A 128 5.61 1.11 2.79
CA CYS A 128 5.54 0.49 1.47
C CYS A 128 6.71 -0.44 1.17
N GLU A 129 6.39 -1.57 0.55
CA GLU A 129 7.31 -2.48 -0.10
C GLU A 129 7.30 -2.23 -1.62
N VAL A 130 8.48 -2.18 -2.24
CA VAL A 130 8.62 -1.95 -3.68
C VAL A 130 8.50 -3.27 -4.44
N MET A 131 7.56 -3.32 -5.38
CA MET A 131 7.40 -4.40 -6.34
C MET A 131 8.09 -4.00 -7.65
N PRO A 132 9.25 -4.59 -7.99
CA PRO A 132 10.02 -4.18 -9.17
C PRO A 132 9.35 -4.54 -10.50
N GLU A 133 8.37 -5.46 -10.48
CA GLU A 133 7.71 -6.01 -11.67
C GLU A 133 6.19 -6.16 -11.47
N LYS A 134 5.44 -6.04 -12.58
CA LYS A 134 3.97 -6.16 -12.58
C LYS A 134 3.49 -7.53 -12.12
N LYS A 135 4.25 -8.59 -12.39
CA LYS A 135 3.93 -9.96 -11.96
C LYS A 135 3.96 -10.08 -10.44
N GLN A 136 5.02 -9.56 -9.81
CA GLN A 136 5.19 -9.59 -8.35
C GLN A 136 4.11 -8.76 -7.65
N TYR A 137 3.80 -7.58 -8.20
CA TYR A 137 2.69 -6.74 -7.74
C TYR A 137 1.36 -7.51 -7.76
N LYS A 138 0.99 -8.11 -8.90
CA LYS A 138 -0.27 -8.87 -9.02
C LYS A 138 -0.32 -10.08 -8.07
N GLN A 139 0.79 -10.79 -7.93
CA GLN A 139 0.87 -11.93 -7.02
C GLN A 139 0.66 -11.49 -5.57
N LYS A 140 1.33 -10.41 -5.13
CA LYS A 140 1.17 -9.86 -3.77
C LYS A 140 -0.28 -9.45 -3.50
N LEU A 141 -0.96 -8.85 -4.47
CA LEU A 141 -2.38 -8.50 -4.36
C LEU A 141 -3.27 -9.74 -4.20
N ALA A 142 -3.06 -10.75 -5.04
CA ALA A 142 -3.87 -11.98 -5.03
C ALA A 142 -3.69 -12.76 -3.71
N THR A 143 -2.45 -13.00 -3.30
CA THR A 143 -2.15 -13.72 -2.05
C THR A 143 -2.68 -12.97 -0.82
N THR A 144 -2.55 -11.64 -0.78
CA THR A 144 -3.13 -10.84 0.32
C THR A 144 -4.65 -10.95 0.34
N ARG A 145 -5.31 -10.88 -0.83
CA ARG A 145 -6.77 -11.03 -0.94
C ARG A 145 -7.23 -12.41 -0.45
N GLU A 146 -6.55 -13.47 -0.86
CA GLU A 146 -6.84 -14.86 -0.41
C GLU A 146 -6.70 -14.98 1.10
N ALA A 147 -5.57 -14.55 1.67
CA ALA A 147 -5.36 -14.59 3.12
C ALA A 147 -6.35 -13.72 3.91
N LEU A 148 -6.87 -12.64 3.33
CA LEU A 148 -7.96 -11.86 3.93
C LEU A 148 -9.30 -12.59 3.85
N GLN A 149 -9.56 -13.27 2.73
CA GLN A 149 -10.80 -14.03 2.55
C GLN A 149 -10.86 -15.19 3.54
N ASP A 150 -9.79 -15.95 3.66
CA ASP A 150 -9.72 -17.10 4.58
C ASP A 150 -9.99 -16.65 6.03
N ARG A 151 -9.36 -15.56 6.47
CA ARG A 151 -9.59 -14.97 7.80
C ARG A 151 -11.03 -14.47 7.99
N TYR A 152 -11.61 -13.86 6.97
CA TYR A 152 -13.00 -13.40 7.02
C TYR A 152 -13.97 -14.59 7.14
N ASP A 153 -13.76 -15.65 6.36
CA ASP A 153 -14.59 -16.86 6.37
C ASP A 153 -14.50 -17.61 7.71
N GLU A 154 -13.31 -17.67 8.31
CA GLU A 154 -13.12 -18.19 9.67
C GLU A 154 -13.90 -17.39 10.71
N ARG A 155 -13.86 -16.05 10.61
CA ARG A 155 -14.57 -15.17 11.53
C ARG A 155 -16.08 -15.27 11.38
N LEU A 156 -16.59 -15.40 10.16
CA LEU A 156 -18.00 -15.64 9.89
C LEU A 156 -18.48 -16.91 10.59
N LYS A 157 -17.76 -18.03 10.44
CA LYS A 157 -18.09 -19.30 11.11
C LYS A 157 -18.08 -19.17 12.64
N ALA A 158 -17.11 -18.45 13.19
CA ALA A 158 -16.99 -18.26 14.64
C ALA A 158 -18.14 -17.43 15.25
N ASN A 159 -18.78 -16.56 14.46
CA ASN A 159 -19.86 -15.67 14.91
C ASN A 159 -21.28 -16.21 14.63
N GLN A 160 -21.41 -17.43 14.08
CA GLN A 160 -22.70 -18.05 13.73
C GLN A 160 -23.36 -18.84 14.88
N PHE A 161 -22.99 -18.57 16.14
CA PHE A 161 -23.55 -19.21 17.33
C PHE A 161 -24.36 -18.25 18.19
#